data_AF-A0A842WAY2-F1
#
_entry.id   AF-A0A842WAY2-F1
#
_cell.length_a   1.000
_cell.length_b   1.000
_cell.length_c   1.000
_cell.angle_alpha   90.00
_cell.angle_beta   90.00
_cell.angle_gamma   90.00
#
_symmetry.space_group_name_H-M   'P 1'
#
loop_
_entity.id
_entity.type
_entity.pdbx_description
1 polymer ?
#
loop_
_entity_poly.entity_id
_entity_poly.type
_entity_poly.pdbx_seq_one_letter_code
_entity_poly.pdbx_strand_id
1 'polypeptide(L)' 'MEPIRFFDSVEHMEPKCPKCEAKIEYGVTTEWDDKIEGHKCKKCGHPLE' A
#
# COMPACT_ATOMS: atom_id res chain seq x y z
N MET A 1 -12.95 -36.75 0.66
CA MET A 1 -13.05 -35.40 1.25
C MET A 1 -11.70 -34.76 1.09
N GLU A 2 -11.49 -34.03 -0.01
CA GLU A 2 -10.22 -33.32 -0.23
C GLU A 2 -10.16 -32.13 0.73
N PRO A 3 -9.01 -31.85 1.39
CA PRO A 3 -8.92 -30.67 2.22
C PRO A 3 -9.00 -29.44 1.31
N ILE A 4 -10.02 -28.62 1.52
CA ILE A 4 -10.13 -27.29 0.93
C ILE A 4 -8.87 -26.55 1.38
N ARG A 5 -7.91 -26.41 0.47
CA ARG A 5 -6.78 -25.49 0.64
C ARG A 5 -7.40 -24.11 0.56
N PHE A 6 -7.82 -23.58 1.71
CA PHE A 6 -8.08 -22.17 1.89
C PHE A 6 -6.78 -21.48 1.51
N PHE A 7 -6.75 -21.03 0.26
CA PHE A 7 -5.72 -20.15 -0.26
C PHE A 7 -5.58 -19.02 0.74
N ASP A 8 -4.40 -18.93 1.34
CA ASP A 8 -4.01 -17.88 2.25
C ASP A 8 -3.88 -16.57 1.44
N SER A 9 -5.02 -15.99 1.09
CA SER A 9 -5.13 -14.84 0.19
C SER A 9 -5.02 -13.50 0.93
N VAL A 10 -4.66 -13.51 2.21
CA VAL A 10 -4.67 -12.32 3.07
C VAL A 10 -3.26 -11.89 3.50
N GLU A 11 -2.26 -12.78 3.45
CA GLU A 11 -0.91 -12.49 3.96
C GLU A 11 0.01 -11.71 3.00
N HIS A 12 -0.42 -11.33 1.78
CA HIS A 12 0.48 -10.72 0.78
C HIS A 12 -0.09 -9.49 0.03
N MET A 13 -0.89 -8.67 0.71
CA MET A 13 -1.35 -7.38 0.14
C MET A 13 -1.09 -6.24 1.12
N GLU A 14 0.10 -6.17 1.69
CA GLU A 14 0.56 -4.89 2.24
C GLU A 14 0.95 -4.00 1.04
N PRO A 15 0.15 -2.98 0.68
CA PRO A 15 0.56 -2.09 -0.39
C PRO A 15 1.90 -1.47 0.04
N LYS A 16 2.89 -1.49 -0.85
CA LYS A 16 4.22 -0.89 -0.61
C LYS A 16 4.44 0.19 -1.65
N CYS A 17 5.16 1.23 -1.25
CA CYS A 17 5.48 2.30 -2.17
C CYS A 17 6.42 1.76 -3.25
N PRO A 18 6.08 1.90 -4.54
CA PRO A 18 6.89 1.35 -5.63
C PRO A 18 8.29 1.99 -5.72
N LYS A 19 8.51 3.14 -5.08
CA LYS A 19 9.78 3.86 -5.13
C LYS A 19 10.72 3.60 -3.94
N CYS A 20 10.17 3.41 -2.74
CA CYS A 20 10.97 3.28 -1.52
C CYS A 20 10.68 2.01 -0.72
N GLU A 21 9.80 1.15 -1.24
CA GLU A 21 9.36 -0.11 -0.63
C GLU A 21 8.75 0.05 0.76
N ALA A 22 8.55 1.30 1.21
CA ALA A 22 7.90 1.60 2.46
C ALA A 22 6.48 1.07 2.42
N LYS A 23 6.08 0.37 3.48
CA LYS A 23 4.70 -0.06 3.66
C LYS A 23 3.78 1.16 3.56
N ILE A 24 2.83 1.11 2.64
CA ILE A 24 1.76 2.09 2.45
C ILE A 24 0.71 1.80 3.51
N GLU A 25 0.61 2.71 4.46
CA GLU A 25 -0.40 2.72 5.49
C GLU A 25 -1.09 4.08 5.38
N TYR A 26 -2.32 4.05 4.88
CA TYR A 26 -3.10 5.26 4.66
C TYR A 26 -3.30 6.01 5.99
N GLY A 27 -2.79 7.24 6.07
CA GLY A 27 -2.79 8.06 7.30
C GLY A 27 -1.58 7.90 8.22
N VAL A 28 -0.67 6.95 7.95
CA VAL A 28 0.59 6.78 8.70
C VAL A 28 1.79 7.12 7.81
N THR A 29 1.92 6.43 6.69
CA THR A 29 3.04 6.58 5.74
C THR A 29 2.61 7.20 4.43
N THR A 30 1.34 7.52 4.26
CA THR A 30 0.82 8.36 3.17
C THR A 30 0.44 9.73 3.69
N GLU A 31 0.50 10.72 2.81
CA GLU A 31 0.05 12.08 3.04
C GLU A 31 -0.85 12.49 1.87
N TRP A 32 -1.94 13.19 2.13
CA TRP A 32 -2.77 13.76 1.09
C TRP A 32 -2.06 14.95 0.44
N ASP A 33 -2.00 14.99 -0.88
CA ASP A 33 -1.43 16.08 -1.65
C ASP A 33 -2.49 16.71 -2.55
N ASP A 34 -2.89 17.93 -2.18
CA ASP A 34 -3.92 18.71 -2.88
C ASP A 34 -3.56 19.06 -4.33
N LYS A 35 -2.27 19.01 -4.71
CA LYS A 35 -1.87 19.37 -6.09
C LYS A 35 -2.18 18.27 -7.09
N ILE A 36 -2.15 17.02 -6.63
CA ILE A 36 -2.46 15.83 -7.44
C ILE A 36 -3.83 15.24 -7.09
N GLU A 37 -4.56 15.89 -6.17
CA GLU A 37 -5.83 15.41 -5.61
C GLU A 37 -5.75 13.92 -5.21
N GLY A 38 -4.65 13.54 -4.55
CA GLY A 38 -4.32 12.14 -4.31
C GLY A 38 -3.38 11.93 -3.13
N HIS A 39 -3.13 10.67 -2.80
CA HIS A 39 -2.18 10.33 -1.74
C HIS A 39 -0.77 10.24 -2.31
N LYS A 40 0.21 10.75 -1.58
CA LYS A 40 1.62 10.51 -1.82
C LYS A 40 2.22 9.72 -0.66
N CYS A 41 3.25 8.95 -0.91
CA CYS A 41 4.05 8.35 0.14
C CYS A 41 4.79 9.45 0.90
N LYS A 42 4.57 9.54 2.21
CA LYS A 42 5.22 10.49 3.12
C LYS A 42 6.73 10.27 3.22
N LYS A 43 7.22 9.03 3.01
CA LYS A 43 8.66 8.72 3.08
C LYS A 43 9.47 9.19 1.87
N CYS A 44 8.93 9.12 0.66
CA CYS A 44 9.68 9.41 -0.56
C CYS A 44 9.02 10.46 -1.48
N GLY A 45 7.84 10.94 -1.10
CA GLY A 45 7.05 11.89 -1.87
C GLY A 45 6.46 11.33 -3.18
N HIS A 46 6.53 10.01 -3.39
CA HIS A 46 6.01 9.42 -4.62
C HIS A 46 4.48 9.39 -4.60
N PRO A 47 3.80 9.87 -5.66
CA PRO A 47 2.35 9.73 -5.78
C PRO A 47 1.97 8.25 -5.74
N LEU A 48 0.98 7.94 -4.93
CA LEU A 48 0.29 6.66 -4.87
C LEU A 48 -1.03 6.89 -5.60
N GLU A 49 -0.95 6.89 -6.91
CA GLU A 49 -2.08 7.00 -7.84
C GLU A 49 -3.09 5.86 -7.67
#